data_AF-A0A3Q7FKJ1-F1
#
_entry.id   AF-A0A3Q7FKJ1-F1
#
_cell.length_a   1.000
_cell.length_b   1.000
_cell.length_c   1.000
_cell.angle_alpha   90.00
_cell.angle_beta   90.00
_cell.angle_gamma   90.00
#
_symmetry.space_group_name_H-M   'P 1'
#
loop_
_entity.id
_entity.type
_entity.pdbx_description
1 polymer ?
#
loop_
_entity_poly.entity_id
_entity_poly.type
_entity_poly.pdbx_seq_one_letter_code
_entity_poly.pdbx_strand_id
1 'polypeptide(L)' 'NRLLQKDARSVKIKKNKDMVKFKVRCSKYLYTLCVSDFEKADKLKQSLPPGLSIQDL' A
#
# COMPACT_ATOMS: atom_id res chain seq x y z
N ASN A 1 12.82 12.27 0.21
CA ASN A 1 11.77 11.22 0.11
C ASN A 1 11.56 10.32 1.35
N ARG A 2 12.09 10.63 2.55
CA ARG A 2 11.91 9.81 3.78
C ARG A 2 10.69 10.15 4.66
N LEU A 3 10.02 11.28 4.43
CA LEU A 3 8.98 11.78 5.33
C LEU A 3 7.67 10.97 5.25
N LEU A 4 7.27 10.52 4.05
CA LEU A 4 6.06 9.69 3.86
C LEU A 4 6.10 8.35 4.61
N GLN A 5 7.28 7.77 4.81
CA GLN A 5 7.42 6.48 5.49
C GLN A 5 7.25 6.60 7.02
N LYS A 6 7.65 7.74 7.61
CA LYS A 6 7.50 7.98 9.05
C LYS A 6 6.04 8.21 9.47
N ASP A 7 5.21 8.74 8.58
CA ASP A 7 3.80 9.02 8.85
C ASP A 7 2.87 7.86 8.50
N ALA A 8 3.35 6.85 7.77
CA ALA A 8 2.56 5.70 7.37
C ALA A 8 2.29 4.79 8.59
N ARG A 9 1.02 4.68 8.97
CA ARG A 9 0.56 3.89 10.12
C ARG A 9 0.16 2.48 9.73
N SER A 10 -0.49 2.34 8.58
CA SER A 10 -0.94 1.05 8.06
C SER A 10 -1.16 1.08 6.56
N VAL A 11 -1.15 -0.09 5.94
CA VAL A 11 -1.47 -0.26 4.52
C VAL A 11 -2.57 -1.29 4.39
N LYS A 12 -3.65 -0.90 3.69
CA LYS A 12 -4.70 -1.83 3.29
C LYS A 12 -4.54 -2.16 1.81
N ILE A 13 -4.37 -3.43 1.48
CA ILE A 13 -4.23 -3.89 0.10
C ILE A 13 -5.59 -4.44 -0.33
N LYS A 14 -6.25 -3.72 -1.23
CA LYS A 14 -7.51 -4.17 -1.84
C LYS A 14 -7.21 -4.74 -3.22
N LYS A 15 -7.48 -6.03 -3.41
CA LYS A 15 -7.47 -6.62 -4.76
C LYS A 15 -8.86 -6.47 -5.39
N ASN A 16 -8.92 -5.87 -6.57
CA ASN A 16 -10.09 -5.83 -7.45
C ASN A 16 -9.80 -6.68 -8.70
N LYS A 17 -10.82 -6.90 -9.53
CA LYS A 17 -10.73 -7.75 -10.73
C LYS A 17 -9.64 -7.32 -11.71
N ASP A 18 -9.44 -6.00 -11.87
CA ASP A 18 -8.53 -5.45 -12.89
C ASP A 18 -7.40 -4.59 -12.29
N MET A 19 -7.39 -4.42 -10.96
CA MET A 19 -6.40 -3.57 -10.30
C MET A 19 -6.21 -3.95 -8.83
N VAL A 20 -5.03 -3.65 -8.31
CA VAL A 20 -4.71 -3.70 -6.88
C VAL A 20 -4.59 -2.26 -6.37
N LYS A 21 -5.25 -1.96 -5.24
CA LYS A 21 -5.17 -0.66 -4.58
C LYS A 21 -4.41 -0.78 -3.27
N PHE A 22 -3.28 -0.07 -3.17
CA PHE A 22 -2.52 0.09 -1.92
C PHE A 22 -2.99 1.35 -1.22
N LYS A 23 -3.78 1.17 -0.17
CA LYS A 23 -4.35 2.25 0.62
C LYS A 23 -3.47 2.51 1.85
N VAL A 24 -2.57 3.47 1.76
CA VAL A 24 -1.64 3.85 2.83
C VAL A 24 -2.32 4.87 3.74
N ARG A 25 -2.50 4.53 5.02
CA ARG A 25 -3.00 5.44 6.02
C ARG A 25 -1.85 6.25 6.61
N CYS A 26 -1.87 7.55 6.35
CA CYS A 26 -1.01 8.51 7.02
C CYS A 26 -1.75 9.22 8.16
N SER A 27 -1.08 10.12 8.86
CA SER A 27 -1.65 10.88 9.99
C SER A 27 -2.94 11.63 9.63
N LYS A 28 -2.98 12.31 8.47
CA LYS A 28 -4.15 13.10 8.04
C LYS A 28 -4.93 12.45 6.90
N TYR A 29 -4.21 11.91 5.91
CA TYR A 29 -4.81 11.45 4.65
C TYR A 29 -4.74 9.94 4.48
N LEU A 30 -5.59 9.43 3.59
CA LEU A 30 -5.52 8.07 3.06
C LEU A 30 -5.05 8.17 1.61
N TYR A 31 -3.80 7.79 1.36
CA TYR A 31 -3.26 7.75 0.01
C TYR A 31 -3.62 6.42 -0.63
N THR A 32 -4.04 6.46 -1.90
CA THR A 32 -4.36 5.24 -2.66
C THR A 32 -3.49 5.21 -3.90
N LEU A 33 -2.65 4.19 -4.02
CA LEU A 33 -1.96 3.85 -5.25
C LEU A 33 -2.73 2.72 -5.95
N CYS A 34 -3.17 2.97 -7.17
CA CYS A 34 -3.83 1.97 -8.02
C CYS A 34 -2.81 1.38 -9.00
N VAL A 35 -2.71 0.05 -9.04
CA VAL A 35 -1.79 -0.67 -9.93
C VAL A 35 -2.62 -1.69 -10.71
N SER A 36 -2.65 -1.59 -12.04
CA SER A 36 -3.35 -2.54 -12.91
C SER A 36 -2.56 -3.83 -13.16
N ASP A 37 -1.23 -3.74 -13.11
CA ASP A 37 -0.32 -4.87 -13.32
C ASP A 37 -0.15 -5.69 -12.03
N PHE A 38 -0.65 -6.93 -12.04
CA PHE A 38 -0.63 -7.81 -10.88
C PHE A 38 0.78 -8.27 -10.47
N GLU A 39 1.70 -8.46 -11.42
CA GLU A 39 3.07 -8.86 -11.09
C GLU A 39 3.82 -7.70 -10.41
N LYS A 40 3.63 -6.48 -10.91
CA LYS A 40 4.19 -5.29 -10.26
C LYS A 40 3.58 -5.06 -8.89
N ALA A 41 2.28 -5.31 -8.73
CA ALA A 41 1.62 -5.22 -7.43
C ALA A 41 2.22 -6.21 -6.43
N ASP A 42 2.52 -7.44 -6.83
CA ASP A 42 3.11 -8.42 -5.92
C ASP A 42 4.53 -8.03 -5.48
N LYS A 43 5.36 -7.56 -6.43
CA LYS A 43 6.70 -7.00 -6.13
C LYS A 43 6.63 -5.79 -5.20
N LEU A 44 5.63 -4.92 -5.38
CA LEU A 44 5.39 -3.80 -4.48
C LEU A 44 4.97 -4.25 -3.09
N LYS A 45 4.13 -5.29 -2.97
CA LYS A 45 3.75 -5.88 -1.67
C LYS A 45 4.98 -6.39 -0.92
N GLN A 46 5.92 -7.05 -1.61
CA GLN A 46 7.18 -7.53 -1.03
C GLN A 46 8.14 -6.40 -0.64
N SER A 47 8.06 -5.26 -1.31
CA SER A 47 8.90 -4.08 -1.03
C SER A 47 8.40 -3.28 0.19
N LEU A 48 7.22 -3.60 0.73
CA LEU A 48 6.69 -2.91 1.91
C LEU A 48 7.50 -3.28 3.17
N PRO A 49 7.78 -2.30 4.04
CA PRO A 49 8.53 -2.56 5.26
C PRO A 49 7.75 -3.52 6.19
N PRO A 50 8.40 -4.54 6.77
CA PRO A 50 7.73 -5.55 7.60
C PRO A 50 7.20 -4.99 8.94
N GLY A 51 7.71 -3.84 9.39
CA GLY A 51 7.20 -3.15 10.59
C GLY A 51 5.91 -2.35 10.38
N LEU A 52 5.39 -2.31 9.15
CA LEU A 52 4.14 -1.62 8.83
C LEU A 52 2.98 -2.62 8.91
N SER A 53 1.89 -2.25 9.57
CA SER A 53 0.71 -3.12 9.65
C SER A 53 0.05 -3.23 8.28
N ILE A 54 0.15 -4.41 7.66
CA ILE A 54 -0.45 -4.73 6.36
C ILE A 54 -1.73 -5.52 6.62
N GLN A 55 -2.85 -5.07 6.03
CA GLN A 55 -4.13 -5.77 6.05
C GLN A 55 -4.61 -5.99 4.61
N ASP A 56 -4.98 -7.22 4.26
CA ASP A 56 -5.60 -7.55 2.98
C ASP A 56 -7.15 -7.36 3.07
N LEU A 57 -7.77 -6.79 2.03
CA LEU A 57 -9.20 -6.42 1.97
C LEU A 57 -9.89 -6.82 0.64
#